data_AF-A0A3M2GR99-F1
#
_entry.id   AF-A0A3M2GR99-F1
#
_cell.length_a   1.000
_cell.length_b   1.000
_cell.length_c   1.000
_cell.angle_alpha   90.00
_cell.angle_beta   90.00
_cell.angle_gamma   90.00
#
_symmetry.space_group_name_H-M   'P 1'
#
loop_
_entity.id
_entity.type
_entity.pdbx_description
1 polymer ?
#
loop_
_entity_poly.entity_id
_entity_poly.type
_entity_poly.pdbx_seq_one_letter_code
_entity_poly.pdbx_strand_id
1 'polypeptide(L)' 'MVYRCIVLSLEGKDNEITERLNEVLSGIEEEGGQILDVETSLAREHGIDGFVVLYTVKYRSPRPLPEE' A
#
# COMPACT_ATOMS: atom_id res chain seq x y z
N MET A 1 -10.38 -10.69 -13.69
CA MET A 1 -9.57 -9.85 -12.79
C MET A 1 -9.89 -8.38 -13.09
N VAL A 2 -10.15 -7.59 -12.06
CA VAL A 2 -10.42 -6.15 -12.17
C VAL A 2 -9.20 -5.35 -11.74
N TYR A 3 -8.96 -4.20 -12.35
CA TYR A 3 -7.90 -3.29 -11.93
C TYR A 3 -8.38 -2.48 -10.71
N ARG A 4 -7.49 -2.34 -9.74
CA ARG A 4 -7.72 -1.60 -8.50
C ARG A 4 -6.52 -0.73 -8.19
N CYS A 5 -6.78 0.32 -7.43
CA CYS A 5 -5.80 1.24 -6.90
C CYS A 5 -6.13 1.50 -5.44
N ILE A 6 -5.13 1.45 -4.57
CA ILE A 6 -5.25 1.85 -3.17
C ILE A 6 -4.15 2.86 -2.85
N VAL A 7 -4.50 3.89 -2.08
CA VAL A 7 -3.54 4.88 -1.58
C VAL A 7 -3.36 4.62 -0.09
N LEU A 8 -2.13 4.44 0.33
CA LEU A 8 -1.74 4.15 1.71
C LEU A 8 -0.98 5.36 2.25
N SER A 9 -1.38 5.85 3.42
CA SER A 9 -0.63 6.84 4.19
C SER A 9 -0.06 6.15 5.42
N LEU A 10 1.25 5.94 5.42
CA LEU A 10 1.95 5.24 6.50
C LEU A 10 2.83 6.22 7.28
N GLU A 11 2.77 6.14 8.60
CA GLU A 11 3.59 6.93 9.53
C GLU A 11 4.35 6.01 10.48
N GLY A 12 5.64 6.29 10.67
CA GLY A 12 6.51 5.57 11.59
C GLY A 12 7.98 5.74 11.23
N LYS A 13 8.82 4.87 11.78
CA LYS A 13 10.21 4.71 11.35
C LYS A 13 10.29 3.94 10.02
N ASP A 14 11.43 4.03 9.34
CA ASP A 14 11.64 3.36 8.04
C ASP A 14 11.30 1.86 8.06
N ASN A 15 11.71 1.16 9.12
CA ASN A 15 11.42 -0.27 9.28
C ASN A 15 9.93 -0.54 9.51
N GLU A 16 9.26 0.26 10.33
CA GLU A 16 7.82 0.12 10.62
C GLU A 16 6.97 0.41 9.37
N ILE A 17 7.36 1.41 8.58
CA ILE A 17 6.69 1.74 7.32
C ILE A 17 6.85 0.60 6.32
N THR A 18 8.05 0.04 6.23
CA THR A 18 8.34 -1.09 5.33
C THR A 18 7.55 -2.33 5.74
N GLU A 19 7.50 -2.66 7.04
CA GLU A 19 6.71 -3.79 7.56
C GLU A 19 5.23 -3.62 7.23
N ARG A 20 4.64 -2.46 7.52
CA ARG A 20 3.23 -2.18 7.22
C ARG A 20 2.92 -2.20 5.73
N LEU A 21 3.80 -1.68 4.88
CA LEU A 21 3.62 -1.77 3.43
C LEU A 21 3.59 -3.24 2.99
N ASN A 22 4.53 -4.06 3.47
CA ASN A 22 4.62 -5.48 3.13
C ASN A 22 3.39 -6.26 3.61
N GLU A 23 2.84 -5.95 4.79
CA GLU A 23 1.58 -6.54 5.26
C GLU A 23 0.43 -6.29 4.29
N VAL A 24 0.29 -5.04 3.80
CA VAL A 24 -0.76 -4.70 2.82
C VAL A 24 -0.55 -5.42 1.50
N LEU A 25 0.69 -5.44 0.98
CA LEU A 25 1.00 -6.12 -0.28
C LEU A 25 0.74 -7.62 -0.17
N SER A 26 1.15 -8.23 0.94
CA SER A 26 0.93 -9.66 1.21
C SER A 26 -0.57 -9.98 1.30
N GLY A 27 -1.36 -9.15 2.00
CA GLY A 27 -2.80 -9.32 2.07
C GLY A 27 -3.47 -9.28 0.69
N ILE A 28 -3.03 -8.40 -0.21
CA ILE A 28 -3.53 -8.36 -1.59
C ILE A 28 -3.22 -9.68 -2.33
N GLU A 29 -2.01 -10.20 -2.21
CA GLU A 29 -1.61 -11.45 -2.86
C GLU A 29 -2.31 -12.69 -2.27
N GLU A 30 -2.49 -12.74 -0.95
CA GLU A 30 -3.23 -13.79 -0.25
C GLU A 30 -4.70 -13.86 -0.68
N GLU A 31 -5.31 -12.72 -1.03
CA GLU A 31 -6.65 -12.67 -1.62
C GLU A 31 -6.70 -13.07 -3.10
N GLY A 32 -5.57 -13.50 -3.67
CA GLY A 32 -5.40 -13.85 -5.09
C GLY A 32 -5.21 -12.64 -5.99
N GLY A 33 -4.92 -11.47 -5.41
CA GLY A 33 -4.55 -10.27 -6.14
C GLY A 33 -3.14 -10.36 -6.74
N GLN A 34 -2.88 -9.50 -7.70
CA GLN A 34 -1.57 -9.39 -8.35
C GLN A 34 -1.14 -7.92 -8.32
N ILE A 35 -0.06 -7.62 -7.61
CA ILE A 35 0.55 -6.29 -7.61
C ILE A 35 1.09 -5.99 -9.02
N LEU A 36 0.75 -4.82 -9.53
CA LEU A 36 1.22 -4.33 -10.83
C LEU A 36 2.32 -3.28 -10.66
N ASP A 37 2.14 -2.39 -9.68
CA ASP A 37 2.97 -1.21 -9.49
C ASP A 37 2.82 -0.67 -8.07
N VAL A 38 3.90 -0.16 -7.50
CA VAL A 38 3.94 0.48 -6.18
C VAL A 38 4.75 1.77 -6.31
N GLU A 39 4.06 2.90 -6.25
CA GLU A 39 4.67 4.22 -6.42
C GLU A 39 4.71 4.97 -5.10
N THR A 40 5.87 5.48 -4.71
CA THR A 40 5.98 6.44 -3.61
C THR A 40 5.60 7.82 -4.12
N SER A 41 4.45 8.33 -3.66
CA SER A 41 3.90 9.62 -4.11
C SER A 41 4.40 10.80 -3.26
N LEU A 42 4.70 10.54 -1.98
CA LEU A 42 5.25 11.54 -1.05
C LEU A 42 6.06 10.80 0.01
N ALA A 43 7.23 11.32 0.37
CA ALA A 43 7.94 10.92 1.57
C ALA A 43 8.38 12.20 2.29
N ARG A 44 7.99 12.35 3.55
CA ARG A 44 8.29 13.55 4.34
C ARG A 44 8.69 13.17 5.75
N GLU A 45 9.77 13.77 6.24
CA GLU A 45 10.14 13.68 7.66
C GLU A 45 9.03 14.30 8.54
N HIS A 46 8.65 13.57 9.59
CA HIS A 46 7.66 13.95 10.57
C HIS A 46 8.21 13.69 11.98
N GLY A 47 8.32 14.75 12.79
CA GLY A 47 8.85 14.66 14.15
C GLY A 47 10.37 14.52 14.24
N ILE A 48 10.85 13.89 15.33
CA ILE A 48 12.29 13.81 15.66
C ILE A 48 12.99 12.64 14.94
N ASP A 49 12.24 11.62 14.47
CA ASP A 49 12.84 10.37 13.97
C ASP A 49 11.88 9.51 13.11
N GLY A 50 10.89 10.13 12.45
CA GLY A 50 9.83 9.41 11.73
C GLY A 50 9.53 10.00 10.36
N PHE A 51 8.84 9.24 9.53
CA PHE A 51 8.42 9.64 8.19
C PHE A 51 6.91 9.44 8.03
N VAL A 52 6.31 10.27 7.18
CA VAL A 52 5.02 10.03 6.58
C VAL A 52 5.25 9.74 5.11
N VAL A 53 4.83 8.56 4.65
CA VAL A 53 5.01 8.11 3.28
C VAL A 53 3.66 7.75 2.67
N LEU A 54 3.35 8.37 1.51
CA LEU A 54 2.22 7.98 0.69
C LEU A 54 2.67 7.00 -0.38
N TYR A 55 2.04 5.83 -0.40
CA TYR A 55 2.18 4.85 -1.46
C TYR A 55 0.89 4.76 -2.28
N THR A 56 1.04 4.66 -3.59
CA THR A 56 -0.03 4.29 -4.51
C THR A 56 0.25 2.88 -4.99
N VAL A 57 -0.63 1.93 -4.67
CA VAL A 57 -0.50 0.53 -5.07
C VAL A 57 -1.56 0.22 -6.12
N LYS A 58 -1.11 -0.13 -7.33
CA LYS A 58 -1.97 -0.61 -8.41
C LYS A 58 -1.90 -2.12 -8.45
N TYR A 59 -3.05 -2.77 -8.50
CA TYR A 59 -3.11 -4.23 -8.48
C TYR A 59 -4.31 -4.76 -9.27
N ARG A 60 -4.27 -6.03 -9.66
CA ARG A 60 -5.44 -6.77 -10.16
C ARG A 60 -6.03 -7.56 -9.01
N SER A 61 -7.36 -7.63 -8.93
CA SER A 61 -8.05 -8.50 -7.98
C SER A 61 -9.02 -9.45 -8.70
N PRO A 62 -9.16 -10.70 -8.24
CA PRO A 62 -10.18 -11.61 -8.76
C PRO A 62 -11.59 -11.25 -8.25
N ARG A 63 -11.68 -10.51 -7.13
CA ARG A 63 -12.96 -10.14 -6.52
C ARG A 63 -13.57 -8.89 -7.17
N PRO A 64 -14.87 -8.85 -7.47
CA PRO A 64 -15.56 -7.59 -7.74
C PRO A 64 -15.55 -6.71 -6.48
N LEU A 65 -15.63 -5.38 -6.63
CA LEU A 65 -15.86 -4.50 -5.49
C LEU A 65 -17.27 -4.80 -4.94
N PRO A 66 -17.48 -4.83 -3.62
CA PRO A 66 -18.82 -4.86 -3.07
C PRO A 66 -19.57 -3.62 -3.60
N GLU A 67 -20.81 -3.82 -4.08
CA GLU A 67 -21.70 -2.71 -4.42
C GLU A 67 -22.04 -1.97 -3.12
N GLU A 68 -21.79 -0.66 -3.09
CA GLU A 68 -22.18 0.24 -1.98
C GLU A 68 -23.69 0.47 -1.92
#